data_AF-A0AAD5ED26-F1
#
_entry.id   AF-A0AAD5ED26-F1
#
_cell.length_a   1.000
_cell.length_b   1.000
_cell.length_c   1.000
_cell.angle_alpha   90.00
_cell.angle_beta   90.00
_cell.angle_gamma   90.00
#
_symmetry.space_group_name_H-M   'P 1'
#
loop_
_entity.id
_entity.type
_entity.pdbx_description
1 polymer ?
#
loop_
_entity_poly.entity_id
_entity_poly.type
_entity_poly.pdbx_seq_one_letter_code
_entity_poly.pdbx_strand_id
1 'polypeptide(L)'
;MFADDEDCDCPLCMEEFDLSDRGFRPCPCGYQICRFCWHHIKENLNGRCPACRSLYSEQTVQFVPISQDEIARLKKEKKVKDRRQKGMELSSRKHLSNTRVVQKNLMYVLGLTAKYANEEADLFRQFGKVTKIVISKRHGSQPVSEDDGQSTIGIYVTYNRKEDAAKAINGLDGITKDGHVLRASYGTTKYCTYYLSHMPCPNSSCMYLHEQGEESDSYNKENLSIK
;
A
#
# COMPACT_ATOMS: atom_id res chain seq x y z
N MET A 1 -29.83 -0.21 -11.39
CA MET A 1 -30.90 0.43 -10.60
C MET A 1 -30.36 0.55 -9.19
N PHE A 2 -29.87 1.74 -8.84
CA PHE A 2 -29.27 2.05 -7.55
C PHE A 2 -30.32 2.86 -6.78
N ALA A 3 -31.10 2.20 -5.94
CA ALA A 3 -32.05 2.84 -5.05
C ALA A 3 -32.16 1.90 -3.84
N ASP A 4 -31.34 2.16 -2.82
CA ASP A 4 -31.59 1.86 -1.39
C ASP A 4 -30.39 2.18 -0.46
N ASP A 5 -29.24 2.67 -0.96
CA ASP A 5 -28.07 2.93 -0.09
C ASP A 5 -28.21 4.26 0.70
N GLU A 6 -29.00 5.23 0.22
CA GLU A 6 -29.13 6.56 0.85
C GLU A 6 -29.95 6.58 2.15
N ASP A 7 -30.73 5.53 2.45
CA ASP A 7 -31.54 5.43 3.68
C ASP A 7 -30.77 4.79 4.86
N CYS A 8 -29.51 4.39 4.65
CA CYS A 8 -28.70 3.72 5.67
C CYS A 8 -27.67 4.62 6.37
N ASP A 9 -27.56 5.90 6.02
CA ASP A 9 -26.56 6.82 6.56
C ASP A 9 -27.15 7.92 7.44
N CYS A 10 -26.38 8.36 8.43
CA CYS A 10 -26.75 9.48 9.28
C CYS A 10 -26.68 10.80 8.50
N PRO A 11 -27.76 11.60 8.43
CA PRO A 11 -27.78 12.85 7.66
C PRO A 11 -26.90 13.96 8.25
N LEU A 12 -26.33 13.76 9.44
CA LEU A 12 -25.49 14.75 10.12
C LEU A 12 -23.99 14.47 9.96
N CYS A 13 -23.58 13.20 10.06
CA CYS A 13 -22.17 12.81 9.96
C CYS A 13 -21.84 12.01 8.68
N MET A 14 -22.85 11.66 7.88
CA MET A 14 -22.71 10.85 6.66
C MET A 14 -22.06 9.47 6.91
N GLU A 15 -22.27 8.89 8.10
CA GLU A 15 -21.78 7.56 8.48
C GLU A 15 -22.92 6.51 8.47
N GLU A 16 -22.60 5.28 8.06
CA GLU A 16 -23.54 4.13 8.05
C GLU A 16 -24.12 3.89 9.46
N PHE A 17 -25.46 3.73 9.55
CA PHE A 17 -26.14 3.36 10.78
C PHE A 17 -25.78 1.93 11.19
N ASP A 18 -25.29 1.80 12.42
CA ASP A 18 -25.14 0.49 13.05
C ASP A 18 -26.51 -0.16 13.33
N LEU A 19 -26.50 -1.47 13.62
CA LEU A 19 -27.70 -2.24 13.95
C LEU A 19 -28.56 -1.57 15.03
N SER A 20 -27.90 -0.91 15.98
CA SER A 20 -28.56 -0.21 17.05
C SER A 20 -29.23 1.08 16.56
N ASP A 21 -28.67 1.78 15.58
CA ASP A 21 -29.09 3.12 15.11
C ASP A 21 -30.23 3.06 14.09
N ARG A 22 -30.41 1.92 13.41
CA ARG A 22 -31.49 1.72 12.43
C ARG A 22 -32.89 1.88 13.04
N GLY A 23 -33.09 1.43 14.28
CA GLY A 23 -34.34 1.58 15.03
C GLY A 23 -34.41 2.82 15.94
N PHE A 24 -33.39 3.69 15.91
CA PHE A 24 -33.28 4.80 16.85
C PHE A 24 -33.97 6.05 16.28
N ARG A 25 -35.06 6.46 16.93
CA ARG A 25 -35.78 7.70 16.62
C ARG A 25 -35.89 8.55 17.90
N PRO A 26 -34.92 9.44 18.16
CA PRO A 26 -34.89 10.21 19.40
C PRO A 26 -35.96 11.31 19.48
N CYS A 27 -36.66 11.60 18.37
CA CYS A 27 -37.69 12.62 18.28
C CYS A 27 -39.01 12.03 17.75
N PRO A 28 -40.19 12.40 18.28
CA PRO A 28 -41.48 11.90 17.82
C PRO A 28 -41.85 12.37 16.40
N CYS A 29 -41.11 13.32 15.83
CA CYS A 29 -41.26 13.68 14.41
C CYS A 29 -40.74 12.60 13.44
N GLY A 30 -40.13 11.53 13.95
CA GLY A 30 -39.62 10.42 13.13
C GLY A 30 -38.24 10.68 12.51
N TYR A 31 -37.58 11.79 12.85
CA TYR A 31 -36.25 12.12 12.33
C TYR A 31 -35.18 11.16 12.87
N GLN A 32 -34.47 10.48 11.96
CA GLN A 32 -33.42 9.50 12.25
C GLN A 32 -32.04 10.14 12.23
N ILE A 33 -31.26 9.89 13.28
CA ILE A 33 -29.84 10.26 13.39
C ILE A 33 -29.11 9.18 14.19
N CYS A 34 -27.79 9.09 14.10
CA CYS A 34 -27.02 8.10 14.87
C CYS A 34 -26.96 8.51 16.35
N ARG A 35 -26.71 7.55 17.25
CA ARG A 35 -26.56 7.82 18.68
C ARG A 35 -25.49 8.87 19.00
N PHE A 36 -24.37 8.85 18.28
CA PHE A 36 -23.28 9.83 18.49
C PHE A 36 -23.74 11.25 18.19
N CYS A 37 -24.41 11.46 17.06
CA CYS A 37 -24.94 12.78 16.70
C CYS A 37 -26.02 13.25 17.67
N TRP A 38 -26.91 12.36 18.11
CA TRP A 38 -27.90 12.70 19.14
C TRP A 38 -27.24 13.13 20.45
N HIS A 39 -26.25 12.37 20.93
CA HIS A 39 -25.52 12.68 22.15
C HIS A 39 -24.79 14.02 22.04
N HIS A 40 -24.13 14.26 20.90
CA HIS A 40 -23.46 15.53 20.63
C HIS A 40 -24.44 16.72 20.60
N ILE A 41 -25.62 16.54 20.01
CA ILE A 41 -26.64 17.60 20.01
C ILE A 41 -27.16 17.88 21.43
N LYS A 42 -27.33 16.84 22.26
CA LYS A 42 -27.83 16.96 23.63
C LYS A 42 -26.82 17.62 24.57
N GLU A 43 -25.56 17.21 24.51
CA GLU A 43 -24.52 17.64 25.46
C GLU A 43 -23.74 18.88 25.01
N ASN A 44 -23.52 19.06 23.71
CA ASN A 44 -22.63 20.10 23.18
C ASN A 44 -23.35 21.19 22.36
N LEU A 45 -24.62 20.99 22.00
CA LEU A 45 -25.39 21.95 21.22
C LEU A 45 -26.66 22.38 21.99
N ASN A 46 -27.70 22.74 21.26
CA ASN A 46 -28.94 23.29 21.80
C ASN A 46 -29.95 22.24 22.26
N GLY A 47 -29.61 20.94 22.20
CA GLY A 47 -30.50 19.85 22.59
C GLY A 47 -31.80 19.75 21.77
N ARG A 48 -31.85 20.31 20.56
CA ARG A 48 -33.05 20.35 19.71
C ARG A 48 -32.93 19.50 18.46
N CYS A 49 -34.03 18.89 18.05
CA CYS A 49 -34.12 18.12 16.81
C CYS A 49 -33.79 19.01 15.58
N PRO A 50 -32.90 18.59 14.68
CA PRO A 50 -32.58 19.34 13.46
C PRO A 50 -33.77 19.55 12.53
N ALA A 51 -34.70 18.59 12.48
CA ALA A 51 -35.87 18.65 11.60
C ALA A 51 -37.01 19.50 12.17
N CYS A 52 -37.48 19.22 13.39
CA CYS A 52 -38.68 19.86 13.95
C CYS A 52 -38.39 20.89 15.05
N ARG A 53 -37.11 21.07 15.44
CA ARG A 53 -36.64 22.03 16.47
C ARG A 53 -37.20 21.81 17.88
N SER A 54 -37.93 20.71 18.11
CA SER A 54 -38.39 20.29 19.44
C SER A 54 -37.20 19.89 20.32
N LEU A 55 -37.27 20.19 21.62
CA LEU A 55 -36.27 19.75 22.59
C LEU A 55 -36.31 18.22 22.73
N TYR A 56 -35.14 17.60 22.76
CA TYR A 56 -35.02 16.18 23.08
C TYR A 56 -35.33 15.97 24.57
N SER A 57 -36.41 15.26 24.88
CA SER A 57 -36.75 14.80 26.22
C SER A 57 -36.34 13.33 26.41
N GLU A 58 -35.79 12.98 27.57
CA GLU A 58 -35.34 11.61 27.89
C GLU A 58 -36.47 10.57 27.84
N GLN A 59 -37.72 11.03 27.96
CA GLN A 59 -38.92 10.20 27.95
C GLN A 59 -39.46 9.90 26.54
N THR A 60 -38.91 10.52 25.49
CA THR A 60 -39.48 10.46 24.12
C THR A 60 -38.61 9.67 23.15
N VAL A 61 -37.60 8.97 23.65
CA VAL A 61 -36.78 8.08 22.83
C VAL A 61 -37.63 6.87 22.45
N GLN A 62 -38.11 6.85 21.21
CA GLN A 62 -38.78 5.69 20.65
C GLN A 62 -37.72 4.76 20.06
N PHE A 63 -37.58 3.60 20.69
CA PHE A 63 -36.89 2.46 20.08
C PHE A 63 -37.92 1.67 19.29
N VAL A 64 -37.85 1.74 17.97
CA VAL A 64 -38.60 0.80 17.14
C VAL A 64 -37.80 -0.50 17.15
N PRO A 65 -38.30 -1.58 17.80
CA PRO A 65 -37.59 -2.83 17.82
C PRO A 65 -37.50 -3.36 16.39
N ILE A 66 -36.27 -3.55 15.92
CA ILE A 66 -36.03 -4.21 14.63
C ILE A 66 -36.45 -5.66 14.79
N SER A 67 -37.20 -6.19 13.83
CA SER A 67 -37.67 -7.57 13.89
C SER A 67 -36.50 -8.56 13.88
N GLN A 68 -36.67 -9.72 14.51
CA GLN A 68 -35.62 -10.75 14.53
C GLN A 68 -35.25 -11.23 13.11
N ASP A 69 -36.20 -11.24 12.18
CA ASP A 69 -35.95 -11.58 10.76
C ASP A 69 -35.04 -10.55 10.10
N GLU A 70 -35.25 -9.27 10.38
CA GLU A 70 -34.50 -8.18 9.79
C GLU A 70 -33.08 -8.05 10.37
N ILE A 71 -32.92 -8.30 11.66
CA ILE A 71 -31.58 -8.45 12.29
C ILE A 71 -30.81 -9.62 11.63
N ALA A 72 -31.48 -10.74 11.36
CA ALA A 72 -30.86 -11.89 10.72
C ALA A 72 -30.46 -11.60 9.26
N ARG A 73 -31.30 -10.89 8.50
CA ARG A 73 -30.99 -10.42 7.14
C ARG A 73 -29.77 -9.51 7.11
N LEU A 74 -29.75 -8.46 7.94
CA LEU A 74 -28.65 -7.51 7.99
C LEU A 74 -27.31 -8.15 8.39
N LYS A 75 -27.34 -9.09 9.36
CA LYS A 75 -26.14 -9.87 9.72
C LYS A 75 -25.65 -10.74 8.58
N LYS A 76 -26.57 -11.36 7.82
CA LYS A 76 -26.23 -12.19 6.66
C LYS A 76 -25.66 -11.33 5.53
N GLU A 77 -26.23 -10.17 5.25
CA GLU A 77 -25.76 -9.22 4.24
C GLU A 77 -24.37 -8.67 4.58
N LYS A 78 -24.15 -8.23 5.82
CA LYS A 78 -22.82 -7.79 6.29
C LYS A 78 -21.76 -8.89 6.16
N LYS A 79 -22.12 -10.14 6.47
CA LYS A 79 -21.23 -11.30 6.30
C LYS A 79 -20.91 -11.60 4.83
N VAL A 80 -21.87 -11.41 3.93
CA VAL A 80 -21.66 -11.57 2.48
C VAL A 80 -20.80 -10.42 1.92
N LYS A 81 -21.05 -9.16 2.31
CA LYS A 81 -20.25 -7.99 1.95
C LYS A 81 -18.79 -8.16 2.39
N ASP A 82 -18.56 -8.55 3.65
CA ASP A 82 -17.22 -8.85 4.20
C ASP A 82 -16.52 -9.99 3.44
N ARG A 83 -17.22 -11.10 3.17
CA ARG A 83 -16.65 -12.22 2.39
C ARG A 83 -16.30 -11.81 0.97
N ARG A 84 -17.13 -10.98 0.33
CA ARG A 84 -16.90 -10.47 -1.03
C ARG A 84 -15.70 -9.52 -1.05
N GLN A 85 -15.59 -8.61 -0.08
CA GLN A 85 -14.46 -7.68 0.06
C GLN A 85 -13.15 -8.44 0.26
N LYS A 86 -13.12 -9.43 1.16
CA LYS A 86 -11.97 -10.33 1.35
C LYS A 86 -11.59 -11.08 0.07
N GLY A 87 -12.58 -11.54 -0.69
CA GLY A 87 -12.35 -12.20 -1.98
C GLY A 87 -11.72 -11.29 -3.04
N MET A 88 -12.14 -10.02 -3.10
CA MET A 88 -11.54 -9.01 -3.98
C MET A 88 -10.10 -8.67 -3.57
N GLU A 89 -9.85 -8.48 -2.27
CA GLU A 89 -8.51 -8.19 -1.74
C GLU A 89 -7.51 -9.31 -2.07
N LEU A 90 -7.91 -10.57 -1.88
CA LEU A 90 -7.11 -11.74 -2.24
C LEU A 90 -6.82 -11.81 -3.74
N SER A 91 -7.78 -11.44 -4.60
CA SER A 91 -7.58 -11.43 -6.06
C SER A 91 -6.70 -10.28 -6.53
N SER A 92 -6.80 -9.11 -5.88
CA SER A 92 -5.93 -7.96 -6.15
C SER A 92 -4.46 -8.29 -5.82
N ARG A 93 -4.19 -8.91 -4.68
CA ARG A 93 -2.82 -9.31 -4.29
C ARG A 93 -2.21 -10.40 -5.17
N LYS A 94 -3.01 -11.29 -5.78
CA LYS A 94 -2.50 -12.27 -6.75
C LYS A 94 -1.83 -11.61 -7.95
N HIS A 95 -2.36 -10.48 -8.42
CA HIS A 95 -1.78 -9.72 -9.53
C HIS A 95 -0.38 -9.17 -9.20
N LEU A 96 -0.09 -8.91 -7.92
CA LEU A 96 1.19 -8.35 -7.47
C LEU A 96 2.36 -9.34 -7.55
N SER A 97 2.10 -10.64 -7.74
CA SER A 97 3.14 -11.68 -7.79
C SER A 97 4.14 -11.49 -8.95
N ASN A 98 3.68 -10.95 -10.07
CA ASN A 98 4.50 -10.68 -11.26
C ASN A 98 4.84 -9.20 -11.44
N THR A 99 4.32 -8.33 -10.58
CA THR A 99 4.60 -6.90 -10.60
C THR A 99 6.00 -6.63 -10.06
N ARG A 100 6.75 -5.81 -10.78
CA ARG A 100 8.00 -5.20 -10.31
C ARG A 100 7.75 -3.75 -9.96
N VAL A 101 8.31 -3.30 -8.86
CA VAL A 101 8.17 -1.92 -8.37
C VAL A 101 9.54 -1.27 -8.36
N VAL A 102 9.67 -0.13 -9.02
CA VAL A 102 10.85 0.73 -9.00
C VAL A 102 11.03 1.29 -7.59
N GLN A 103 12.25 1.28 -7.09
CA GLN A 103 12.58 1.81 -5.78
C GLN A 103 13.47 3.04 -5.96
N LYS A 104 12.93 4.23 -5.71
CA LYS A 104 13.61 5.52 -5.92
C LYS A 104 14.84 5.74 -5.03
N ASN A 105 15.03 4.95 -3.97
CA ASN A 105 16.23 4.95 -3.13
C ASN A 105 17.18 3.77 -3.41
N LEU A 106 16.85 2.91 -4.37
CA LEU A 106 17.65 1.76 -4.76
C LEU A 106 18.28 2.03 -6.13
N MET A 107 19.60 1.99 -6.20
CA MET A 107 20.34 2.02 -7.45
C MET A 107 20.76 0.60 -7.85
N TYR A 108 20.65 0.27 -9.12
CA TYR A 108 21.23 -0.90 -9.73
C TYR A 108 22.32 -0.47 -10.71
N VAL A 109 23.55 -0.95 -10.52
CA VAL A 109 24.70 -0.65 -11.38
C VAL A 109 25.25 -1.92 -12.03
N LEU A 110 25.57 -1.82 -13.32
CA LEU A 110 26.23 -2.83 -14.13
C LEU A 110 27.56 -2.30 -14.65
N GLY A 111 28.48 -3.19 -15.01
CA GLY A 111 29.76 -2.83 -15.63
C GLY A 111 30.93 -2.74 -14.66
N LEU A 112 30.72 -2.98 -13.37
CA LEU A 112 31.81 -3.12 -12.39
C LEU A 112 32.31 -4.56 -12.36
N THR A 113 33.61 -4.76 -12.15
CA THR A 113 34.20 -6.10 -11.96
C THR A 113 34.16 -6.52 -10.49
N ALA A 114 34.36 -7.81 -10.20
CA ALA A 114 34.30 -8.34 -8.84
C ALA A 114 35.31 -7.71 -7.85
N LYS A 115 36.41 -7.13 -8.34
CA LYS A 115 37.40 -6.40 -7.53
C LYS A 115 36.78 -5.16 -6.86
N TYR A 116 35.93 -4.45 -7.59
CA TYR A 116 35.28 -3.21 -7.14
C TYR A 116 34.12 -3.44 -6.17
N ALA A 117 33.68 -4.69 -6.00
CA ALA A 117 32.49 -5.01 -5.21
C ALA A 117 32.67 -4.76 -3.70
N ASN A 118 33.90 -4.83 -3.20
CA ASN A 118 34.24 -4.59 -1.79
C ASN A 118 35.04 -3.30 -1.58
N GLU A 119 35.99 -2.97 -2.47
CA GLU A 119 36.87 -1.80 -2.30
C GLU A 119 36.21 -0.46 -2.68
N GLU A 120 35.12 -0.47 -3.46
CA GLU A 120 34.46 0.77 -3.90
C GLU A 120 33.12 1.06 -3.22
N ALA A 121 32.96 0.58 -1.99
CA ALA A 121 31.92 1.11 -1.11
C ALA A 121 32.02 2.65 -1.01
N ASP A 122 33.22 3.21 -1.08
CA ASP A 122 33.46 4.65 -0.99
C ASP A 122 32.98 5.42 -2.23
N LEU A 123 33.04 4.82 -3.42
CA LEU A 123 32.48 5.41 -4.65
C LEU A 123 30.98 5.68 -4.51
N PHE A 124 30.25 4.78 -3.86
CA PHE A 124 28.81 4.96 -3.65
C PHE A 124 28.53 5.89 -2.47
N ARG A 125 29.34 5.81 -1.42
CA ARG A 125 29.18 6.64 -0.22
C ARG A 125 29.41 8.13 -0.47
N GLN A 126 30.12 8.51 -1.52
CA GLN A 126 30.30 9.93 -1.88
C GLN A 126 28.98 10.64 -2.23
N PHE A 127 27.98 9.90 -2.74
CA PHE A 127 26.69 10.48 -3.13
C PHE A 127 25.70 10.59 -1.97
N GLY A 128 25.93 9.83 -0.88
CA GLY A 128 25.09 9.86 0.30
C GLY A 128 25.25 8.63 1.19
N LYS A 129 24.47 8.58 2.26
CA LYS A 129 24.54 7.48 3.24
C LYS A 129 23.96 6.19 2.65
N VAL A 130 24.84 5.22 2.39
CA VAL A 130 24.46 3.88 1.93
C VAL A 130 24.00 3.03 3.11
N THR A 131 22.80 2.47 2.99
CA THR A 131 22.19 1.57 3.99
C THR A 131 22.62 0.12 3.75
N LYS A 132 22.65 -0.32 2.48
CA LYS A 132 22.97 -1.70 2.12
C LYS A 132 23.55 -1.80 0.72
N ILE A 133 24.52 -2.69 0.53
CA ILE A 133 25.07 -3.08 -0.78
C ILE A 133 24.84 -4.58 -0.96
N VAL A 134 24.31 -4.99 -2.12
CA VAL A 134 24.06 -6.39 -2.46
C VAL A 134 24.62 -6.67 -3.85
N ILE A 135 25.52 -7.64 -3.95
CA ILE A 135 26.13 -8.03 -5.22
C ILE A 135 25.30 -9.15 -5.85
N SER A 136 24.84 -8.92 -7.07
CA SER A 136 24.18 -9.91 -7.91
C SER A 136 25.21 -10.57 -8.83
N LYS A 137 25.75 -11.71 -8.38
CA LYS A 137 26.54 -12.61 -9.22
C LYS A 137 25.57 -13.36 -10.14
N ARG A 138 25.59 -13.05 -11.45
CA ARG A 138 24.83 -13.86 -12.42
C ARG A 138 25.53 -15.23 -12.53
N HIS A 139 24.84 -16.31 -12.15
CA HIS A 139 25.28 -17.67 -12.48
C HIS A 139 24.81 -18.00 -13.91
N GLY A 140 25.75 -18.08 -14.86
CA GLY A 140 25.55 -18.46 -16.27
C GLY A 140 25.26 -17.25 -17.19
N SER A 141 25.82 -17.12 -18.40
CA SER A 141 26.39 -18.11 -19.31
C SER A 141 27.23 -17.44 -20.41
N GLN A 142 28.54 -17.69 -20.45
CA GLN A 142 29.41 -17.84 -21.63
C GLN A 142 30.74 -18.43 -21.10
N PRO A 143 31.28 -19.53 -21.64
CA PRO A 143 32.66 -19.93 -21.36
C PRO A 143 33.55 -18.94 -22.13
N VAL A 144 33.87 -17.83 -21.49
CA VAL A 144 34.93 -16.95 -22.00
C VAL A 144 36.25 -17.58 -21.61
N SER A 145 37.08 -17.74 -22.64
CA SER A 145 38.46 -18.20 -22.66
C SER A 145 39.25 -17.86 -21.38
N GLU A 146 40.09 -18.80 -20.96
CA GLU A 146 40.89 -18.83 -19.73
C GLU A 146 41.97 -17.73 -19.60
N ASP A 147 41.81 -16.56 -20.21
CA ASP A 147 42.86 -15.54 -20.32
C ASP A 147 42.51 -14.12 -19.81
N ASP A 148 41.28 -13.80 -19.37
CA ASP A 148 41.04 -12.48 -18.76
C ASP A 148 39.99 -12.49 -17.62
N GLY A 149 40.45 -12.22 -16.40
CA GLY A 149 39.70 -12.38 -15.16
C GLY A 149 38.72 -11.25 -14.82
N GLN A 150 37.89 -10.76 -15.75
CA GLN A 150 37.00 -9.63 -15.50
C GLN A 150 35.55 -9.80 -16.00
N SER A 151 34.85 -10.80 -15.47
CA SER A 151 33.38 -10.84 -15.56
C SER A 151 32.76 -9.65 -14.81
N THR A 152 31.95 -8.84 -15.50
CA THR A 152 31.19 -7.74 -14.88
C THR A 152 30.05 -8.27 -14.00
N ILE A 153 29.78 -7.58 -12.90
CA ILE A 153 28.77 -7.92 -11.89
C ILE A 153 27.69 -6.85 -11.83
N GLY A 154 26.50 -7.24 -11.37
CA GLY A 154 25.45 -6.29 -10.99
C GLY A 154 25.53 -5.97 -9.51
N ILE A 155 25.38 -4.71 -9.11
CA ILE A 155 25.38 -4.29 -7.71
C ILE A 155 24.11 -3.50 -7.43
N TYR A 156 23.41 -3.86 -6.36
CA TYR A 156 22.31 -3.09 -5.80
C TYR A 156 22.82 -2.26 -4.63
N VAL A 157 22.61 -0.96 -4.67
CA VAL A 157 23.00 -0.02 -3.62
C VAL A 157 21.75 0.68 -3.11
N THR A 158 21.43 0.49 -1.84
CA THR A 158 20.30 1.13 -1.18
C THR A 158 20.78 2.36 -0.41
N TYR A 159 20.28 3.53 -0.76
CA TYR A 159 20.54 4.78 -0.05
C TYR A 159 19.49 5.06 1.02
N ASN A 160 19.87 5.83 2.03
CA ASN A 160 18.95 6.32 3.04
C ASN A 160 17.95 7.35 2.47
N ARG A 161 18.37 8.15 1.48
CA ARG A 161 17.54 9.17 0.82
C ARG A 161 17.38 8.86 -0.66
N LYS A 162 16.18 9.10 -1.20
CA LYS A 162 15.86 8.97 -2.63
C LYS A 162 16.70 9.92 -3.50
N GLU A 163 16.96 11.12 -2.99
CA GLU A 163 17.78 12.14 -3.68
C GLU A 163 19.23 11.68 -3.90
N ASP A 164 19.81 10.97 -2.94
CA ASP A 164 21.19 10.49 -3.01
C ASP A 164 21.33 9.43 -4.10
N ALA A 165 20.34 8.54 -4.23
CA ALA A 165 20.27 7.56 -5.31
C ALA A 165 20.16 8.24 -6.69
N ALA A 166 19.32 9.28 -6.81
CA ALA A 166 19.19 10.05 -8.05
C ALA A 166 20.52 10.72 -8.46
N LYS A 167 21.21 11.33 -7.51
CA LYS A 167 22.55 11.92 -7.74
C LYS A 167 23.57 10.87 -8.16
N ALA A 168 23.58 9.71 -7.49
CA ALA A 168 24.47 8.60 -7.82
C ALA A 168 24.23 8.08 -9.24
N ILE A 169 22.97 7.89 -9.64
CA ILE A 169 22.62 7.45 -10.99
C ILE A 169 23.11 8.47 -12.02
N ASN A 170 22.81 9.76 -11.83
CA ASN A 170 23.22 10.81 -12.76
C ASN A 170 24.75 10.98 -12.85
N GLY A 171 25.49 10.67 -11.77
CA GLY A 171 26.94 10.79 -11.73
C GLY A 171 27.70 9.55 -12.21
N LEU A 172 27.06 8.38 -12.21
CA LEU A 172 27.70 7.10 -12.55
C LEU A 172 27.21 6.51 -13.87
N ASP A 173 26.00 6.83 -14.33
CA ASP A 173 25.51 6.30 -15.60
C ASP A 173 26.33 6.84 -16.78
N GLY A 174 26.84 5.94 -17.61
CA GLY A 174 27.63 6.28 -18.80
C GLY A 174 29.12 6.53 -18.57
N ILE A 175 29.62 6.53 -17.32
CA ILE A 175 31.06 6.69 -17.07
C ILE A 175 31.82 5.42 -17.48
N THR A 176 33.04 5.56 -17.99
CA THR A 176 33.90 4.41 -18.32
C THR A 176 34.88 4.14 -17.19
N LYS A 177 34.97 2.89 -16.73
CA LYS A 177 35.86 2.43 -15.67
C LYS A 177 36.44 1.07 -16.04
N ASP A 178 37.77 0.94 -16.01
CA ASP A 178 38.49 -0.28 -16.43
C ASP A 178 38.05 -0.79 -17.81
N GLY A 179 37.87 0.12 -18.77
CA GLY A 179 37.40 -0.21 -20.11
C GLY A 179 35.92 -0.59 -20.21
N HIS A 180 35.18 -0.61 -19.11
CA HIS A 180 33.75 -0.94 -19.08
C HIS A 180 32.90 0.31 -18.83
N VAL A 181 31.85 0.50 -19.62
CA VAL A 181 30.86 1.57 -19.38
C VAL A 181 29.93 1.14 -18.26
N LEU A 182 29.85 1.95 -17.21
CA LEU A 182 28.91 1.74 -16.12
C LEU A 182 27.50 2.11 -16.58
N ARG A 183 26.56 1.24 -16.25
CA ARG A 183 25.13 1.52 -16.46
C ARG A 183 24.44 1.55 -15.11
N ALA A 184 24.03 2.72 -14.68
CA ALA A 184 23.36 2.94 -13.41
C ALA A 184 21.90 3.33 -13.65
N SER A 185 20.98 2.63 -12.99
CA SER A 185 19.55 2.92 -13.07
C SER A 185 18.89 2.72 -11.73
N TYR A 186 17.62 3.11 -11.60
CA TYR A 186 16.85 2.69 -10.44
C TYR A 186 16.70 1.17 -10.42
N GLY A 187 16.84 0.58 -9.24
CA GLY A 187 16.60 -0.82 -9.00
C GLY A 187 15.10 -1.11 -8.90
N THR A 188 14.74 -2.36 -9.15
CA THR A 188 13.37 -2.83 -8.96
C THR A 188 13.31 -3.95 -7.94
N THR A 189 12.23 -3.99 -7.18
CA THR A 189 11.95 -5.06 -6.24
C THR A 189 10.65 -5.78 -6.61
N LYS A 190 10.47 -6.96 -6.03
CA LYS A 190 9.22 -7.71 -6.07
C LYS A 190 8.51 -7.57 -4.72
N TYR A 191 7.24 -7.90 -4.70
CA TYR A 191 6.52 -8.09 -3.45
C TYR A 191 7.02 -9.31 -2.68
N CYS A 192 7.06 -9.19 -1.36
CA CYS A 192 7.44 -10.29 -0.47
C CYS A 192 6.39 -11.41 -0.53
N THR A 193 6.81 -12.67 -0.57
CA THR A 193 5.87 -13.82 -0.59
C THR A 193 4.99 -13.89 0.66
N TYR A 194 5.53 -13.51 1.82
CA TYR A 194 4.76 -13.42 3.07
C TYR A 194 3.71 -12.30 3.00
N TYR A 195 4.07 -11.15 2.43
CA TYR A 195 3.13 -10.06 2.17
C TYR A 195 1.99 -10.50 1.24
N LEU A 196 2.33 -11.16 0.13
CA LEU A 196 1.36 -11.69 -0.83
C LEU A 196 0.42 -12.73 -0.19
N SER A 197 0.87 -13.40 0.87
CA SER A 197 0.11 -14.42 1.61
C SER A 197 -0.61 -13.88 2.86
N HIS A 198 -0.64 -12.57 3.08
CA HIS A 198 -1.22 -11.94 4.28
C HIS A 198 -0.58 -12.42 5.60
N MET A 199 0.69 -12.81 5.57
CA MET A 199 1.43 -13.23 6.75
C MET A 199 2.51 -12.19 7.10
N PRO A 200 2.78 -11.97 8.39
CA PRO A 200 3.92 -11.16 8.80
C PRO A 200 5.21 -11.83 8.32
N CYS A 201 6.10 -11.04 7.71
CA CYS A 201 7.39 -11.56 7.29
C CYS A 201 8.30 -11.72 8.51
N PRO A 202 8.87 -12.92 8.75
CA PRO A 202 9.80 -13.13 9.86
C PRO A 202 11.14 -12.43 9.66
N ASN A 203 11.44 -12.00 8.42
CA ASN A 203 12.69 -11.31 8.11
C ASN A 203 12.52 -9.78 8.25
N SER A 204 13.02 -9.24 9.36
CA SER A 204 13.05 -7.79 9.62
C SER A 204 13.93 -7.02 8.62
N SER A 205 14.85 -7.70 7.93
CA SER A 205 15.73 -7.12 6.89
C SER A 205 15.32 -7.52 5.46
N CYS A 206 14.06 -7.88 5.25
CA CYS A 206 13.55 -8.27 3.94
C CYS A 206 13.76 -7.15 2.90
N MET A 207 14.26 -7.53 1.72
CA MET A 207 14.52 -6.60 0.61
C MET A 207 13.33 -6.47 -0.35
N TYR A 208 12.27 -7.23 -0.10
CA TYR A 208 11.05 -7.23 -0.90
C TYR A 208 10.01 -6.29 -0.30
N LEU A 209 9.08 -5.85 -1.15
CA LEU A 209 8.08 -4.87 -0.76
C LEU A 209 7.02 -5.50 0.16
N HIS A 210 6.71 -4.82 1.26
CA HIS A 210 5.70 -5.20 2.26
C HIS A 210 4.53 -4.20 2.33
N GLU A 211 4.44 -3.32 1.34
CA GLU A 211 3.43 -2.28 1.23
C GLU A 211 3.01 -2.13 -0.23
N GLN A 212 1.92 -1.43 -0.51
CA GLN A 212 1.49 -1.18 -1.87
C GLN A 212 2.46 -0.20 -2.54
N GLY A 213 3.10 -0.61 -3.64
CA GLY A 213 3.94 0.27 -4.45
C GLY A 213 3.12 1.34 -5.16
N GLU A 214 3.74 2.48 -5.47
CA GLU A 214 3.12 3.53 -6.28
C GLU A 214 2.81 3.00 -7.68
N GLU A 215 1.64 3.33 -8.22
CA GLU A 215 1.23 2.89 -9.56
C GLU A 215 2.17 3.42 -10.65
N SER A 216 2.70 4.65 -10.49
CA SER A 216 3.69 5.23 -11.41
C SER A 216 5.01 4.46 -11.48
N ASP A 217 5.31 3.71 -10.43
CA ASP A 217 6.58 3.01 -10.24
C ASP A 217 6.40 1.49 -10.42
N SER A 218 5.20 1.01 -10.74
CA SER A 218 4.86 -0.41 -10.81
C SER A 218 4.62 -0.85 -12.26
N TYR A 219 5.30 -1.91 -12.69
CA TYR A 219 5.11 -2.47 -14.03
C TYR A 219 5.12 -3.99 -14.04
N ASN A 220 4.28 -4.56 -14.90
CA ASN A 220 4.28 -5.99 -15.19
C ASN A 220 5.28 -6.28 -16.31
N LYS A 221 5.98 -7.41 -16.20
CA LYS A 221 7.02 -7.84 -17.15
C LYS A 221 6.52 -7.95 -18.62
N GLU A 222 5.20 -8.00 -18.82
CA GLU A 222 4.52 -8.07 -20.12
C GLU A 222 4.39 -6.71 -20.84
N ASN A 223 4.54 -5.58 -20.15
CA ASN A 223 4.50 -4.22 -20.75
C ASN A 223 5.89 -3.67 -21.13
N LEU A 224 6.96 -4.46 -21.00
CA LEU A 224 8.34 -4.04 -21.31
C LEU A 224 8.74 -4.26 -22.78
N SER A 225 7.81 -4.65 -23.63
CA SER A 225 8.01 -4.69 -25.07
C SER A 225 7.62 -3.33 -25.68
N ILE A 226 8.66 -2.63 -26.16
CA ILE A 226 8.59 -1.50 -27.12
C ILE A 226 8.31 -0.13 -26.49
N LYS A 227 9.40 0.61 -26.22
CA LYS A 227 9.71 1.88 -26.90
C LYS A 227 11.21 2.14 -26.86
#